data_AF-A0A291QKL2-F1
#
_entry.id   AF-A0A291QKL2-F1
#
_cell.length_a   1.000
_cell.length_b   1.000
_cell.length_c   1.000
_cell.angle_alpha   90.00
_cell.angle_beta   90.00
_cell.angle_gamma   90.00
#
_symmetry.space_group_name_H-M   'P 1'
#
loop_
_entity.id
_entity.type
_entity.pdbx_description
1 polymer ?
#
loop_
_entity_poly.entity_id
_entity_poly.type
_entity_poly.pdbx_seq_one_letter_code
_entity_poly.pdbx_strand_id
1 'polypeptide(L)'
;MTVFLGLGIAGIVLLVLSLVLDGVLEGLFGGAGVLDGLFDGLLSLPVIAGFVSMLGFGGAIALGTTGIGAGPATAVGVGAGTGAAWLTWKVTRALMRDQTARTPNGDDLVGSSGAVVTAIPADGYGEVLLHLAGQPVKLAARSPIAVARGTEIWVDATLSPTSVAVRPVER
;
A
#
# COMPACT_ATOMS: atom_id res chain seq x y z
N MET A 1 -30.03 -23.05 13.55
CA MET A 1 -29.85 -22.47 12.22
C MET A 1 -29.84 -20.94 12.23
N THR A 2 -30.79 -20.29 12.91
CA THR A 2 -30.87 -18.82 13.01
C THR A 2 -29.60 -18.16 13.55
N VAL A 3 -28.99 -18.70 14.60
CA VAL A 3 -27.73 -18.18 15.17
C VAL A 3 -26.59 -18.21 14.14
N PHE A 4 -26.42 -19.33 13.44
CA PHE A 4 -25.41 -19.48 12.40
C PHE A 4 -25.61 -18.50 11.24
N LEU A 5 -26.85 -18.36 10.77
CA LEU A 5 -27.16 -17.41 9.71
C LEU A 5 -26.93 -15.96 10.17
N GLY A 6 -27.29 -15.64 11.42
CA GLY A 6 -27.02 -14.34 12.04
C GLY A 6 -25.53 -14.02 12.09
N LEU A 7 -24.68 -14.98 12.47
CA LEU A 7 -23.23 -14.84 12.42
C LEU A 7 -22.72 -14.63 10.99
N GLY A 8 -23.25 -15.39 10.03
CA GLY A 8 -22.90 -15.28 8.62
C GLY A 8 -23.12 -13.87 8.07
N ILE A 9 -24.32 -13.34 8.32
CA ILE A 9 -24.74 -11.99 7.92
C ILE A 9 -23.96 -10.92 8.68
N ALA A 10 -23.77 -11.08 9.99
CA ALA A 10 -23.00 -10.14 10.80
C ALA A 10 -21.55 -10.01 10.29
N GLY A 11 -20.93 -11.12 9.88
CA GLY A 11 -19.61 -11.10 9.22
C GLY A 11 -19.61 -10.32 7.91
N ILE A 12 -20.65 -10.46 7.07
CA ILE A 12 -20.78 -9.66 5.83
C ILE A 12 -20.95 -8.18 6.15
N VAL A 13 -21.82 -7.84 7.10
CA VAL A 13 -22.03 -6.43 7.50
C VAL A 13 -20.73 -5.83 8.04
N LEU A 14 -19.99 -6.58 8.87
CA LEU A 14 -18.67 -6.17 9.36
C LEU A 14 -17.69 -5.93 8.19
N LEU A 15 -17.69 -6.81 7.18
CA LEU A 15 -16.84 -6.66 5.99
C LEU A 15 -17.19 -5.39 5.20
N VAL A 16 -18.48 -5.13 4.98
CA VAL A 16 -18.95 -3.91 4.29
C VAL A 16 -18.57 -2.66 5.08
N LEU A 17 -18.77 -2.67 6.40
CA LEU A 17 -18.38 -1.55 7.26
C LEU A 17 -16.87 -1.34 7.25
N SER A 18 -16.07 -2.41 7.28
CA SER A 18 -14.61 -2.32 7.17
C SER A 18 -14.20 -1.65 5.86
N LEU A 19 -14.83 -2.03 4.74
CA LEU A 19 -14.51 -1.47 3.43
C LEU A 19 -14.91 0.00 3.30
N VAL A 20 -16.07 0.38 3.84
CA VAL A 20 -16.60 1.75 3.74
C VAL A 20 -15.89 2.70 4.70
N LEU A 21 -15.51 2.22 5.88
CA LEU A 21 -14.94 3.03 6.94
C LEU A 21 -13.41 3.00 6.96
N ASP A 22 -12.75 2.24 6.08
CA ASP A 22 -11.30 2.00 6.11
C ASP A 22 -10.48 3.29 6.34
N GLY A 23 -10.68 4.31 5.50
CA GLY A 23 -9.98 5.60 5.63
C GLY A 23 -10.41 6.45 6.85
N VAL A 24 -11.62 6.28 7.36
CA VAL A 24 -12.08 6.93 8.61
C VAL A 24 -11.48 6.25 9.83
N LEU A 25 -11.40 4.92 9.82
CA LEU A 25 -10.77 4.12 10.86
C LEU A 25 -9.28 4.46 10.94
N GLU A 26 -8.59 4.49 9.81
CA GLU A 26 -7.16 4.84 9.75
C GLU A 26 -6.88 6.27 10.24
N GLY A 27 -7.75 7.23 9.90
CA GLY A 27 -7.66 8.61 10.40
C GLY A 27 -8.02 8.80 11.88
N LEU A 28 -8.93 7.98 12.43
CA LEU A 28 -9.40 8.08 13.82
C LEU A 28 -8.53 7.28 14.80
N PHE A 29 -8.00 6.12 14.36
CA PHE A 29 -7.16 5.23 15.15
C PHE A 29 -5.66 5.48 14.96
N GLY A 30 -5.29 6.63 14.38
CA GLY A 30 -3.94 6.97 13.95
C GLY A 30 -2.81 6.49 14.85
N GLY A 31 -1.93 5.67 14.27
CA GLY A 31 -0.57 5.47 14.77
C GLY A 31 -0.43 4.77 16.11
N ALA A 32 -1.28 3.79 16.44
CA ALA A 32 -0.99 2.86 17.54
C ALA A 32 0.10 1.86 17.10
N GLY A 33 1.35 2.33 16.94
CA GLY A 33 2.46 1.63 16.30
C GLY A 33 2.92 0.29 16.90
N VAL A 34 2.26 -0.20 17.95
CA VAL A 34 2.45 -1.56 18.51
C VAL A 34 1.27 -2.49 18.20
N LEU A 35 0.08 -1.93 18.02
CA LEU A 35 -1.13 -2.67 17.63
C LEU A 35 -1.25 -2.78 16.10
N ASP A 36 -0.76 -1.78 15.35
CA ASP A 36 -0.78 -1.79 13.88
C ASP A 36 -0.20 -3.08 13.33
N GLY A 37 1.03 -3.47 13.70
CA GLY A 37 1.66 -4.69 13.18
C GLY A 37 0.93 -6.01 13.51
N LEU A 38 0.06 -6.02 14.53
CA LEU A 38 -0.77 -7.19 14.88
C LEU A 38 -2.11 -7.19 14.10
N PHE A 39 -2.68 -6.01 13.85
CA PHE A 39 -3.90 -5.81 13.07
C PHE A 39 -3.65 -5.76 11.55
N ASP A 40 -2.44 -5.47 11.09
CA ASP A 40 -2.07 -5.38 9.66
C ASP A 40 -2.06 -6.77 8.97
N GLY A 41 -2.04 -7.84 9.77
CA GLY A 41 -1.93 -9.21 9.29
C GLY A 41 -3.02 -10.14 9.82
N LEU A 42 -2.78 -10.75 10.99
CA LEU A 42 -3.59 -11.87 11.47
C LEU A 42 -4.95 -11.45 12.03
N LEU A 43 -5.10 -10.21 12.50
CA LEU A 43 -6.33 -9.70 13.12
C LEU A 43 -6.98 -8.57 12.34
N SER A 44 -6.70 -8.43 11.04
CA SER A 44 -7.33 -7.38 10.25
C SER A 44 -8.85 -7.54 10.24
N LEU A 45 -9.59 -6.41 10.21
CA LEU A 45 -11.05 -6.42 10.17
C LEU A 45 -11.60 -7.32 9.05
N PRO A 46 -11.02 -7.35 7.82
CA PRO A 46 -11.43 -8.30 6.78
C PRO A 46 -11.21 -9.77 7.15
N VAL A 47 -10.12 -10.12 7.84
CA VAL A 47 -9.83 -11.50 8.28
C VAL A 47 -10.85 -11.96 9.32
N ILE A 48 -11.17 -11.11 10.30
CA ILE A 48 -12.18 -11.40 11.32
C ILE A 48 -13.58 -11.48 10.69
N ALA A 49 -13.92 -10.56 9.80
CA ALA A 49 -15.18 -10.56 9.07
C ALA A 49 -15.36 -11.83 8.22
N GLY A 50 -14.30 -12.22 7.49
CA GLY A 50 -14.27 -13.46 6.72
C GLY A 50 -14.43 -14.70 7.60
N PHE A 51 -13.73 -14.75 8.74
CA PHE A 51 -13.86 -15.84 9.72
C PHE A 51 -15.29 -15.97 10.23
N VAL A 52 -15.88 -14.87 10.74
CA VAL A 52 -17.21 -14.86 11.34
C VAL A 52 -18.27 -15.22 10.28
N SER A 53 -18.12 -14.71 9.06
CA SER A 53 -19.02 -15.02 7.96
C SER A 53 -18.97 -16.50 7.58
N MET A 54 -17.77 -17.07 7.40
CA MET A 54 -17.60 -18.47 7.02
C MET A 54 -17.90 -19.45 8.15
N LEU A 55 -17.71 -19.05 9.42
CA LEU A 55 -18.20 -19.81 10.57
C LEU A 55 -19.71 -19.89 10.57
N GLY A 56 -20.38 -18.75 10.36
CA GLY A 56 -21.82 -18.68 10.32
C GLY A 56 -22.42 -19.45 9.15
N PHE A 57 -22.03 -19.15 7.91
CA PHE A 57 -22.55 -19.84 6.73
C PHE A 57 -22.13 -21.30 6.65
N GLY A 58 -20.86 -21.63 6.97
CA GLY A 58 -20.38 -23.01 7.00
C GLY A 58 -21.13 -23.87 8.03
N GLY A 59 -21.35 -23.34 9.24
CA GLY A 59 -22.17 -24.00 10.25
C GLY A 59 -23.65 -24.11 9.88
N ALA A 60 -24.22 -23.08 9.23
CA ALA A 60 -25.60 -23.10 8.75
C ALA A 60 -25.82 -24.16 7.67
N ILE A 61 -24.90 -24.24 6.70
CA ILE A 61 -24.92 -25.25 5.62
C ILE A 61 -24.78 -26.65 6.22
N ALA A 62 -23.80 -26.87 7.11
CA ALA A 62 -23.59 -28.17 7.71
C ALA A 62 -24.83 -28.63 8.49
N LEU A 63 -25.37 -27.78 9.36
CA LEU A 63 -26.58 -28.07 10.13
C LEU A 63 -27.81 -28.32 9.23
N GLY A 64 -27.99 -27.51 8.18
CA GLY A 64 -29.17 -27.55 7.32
C GLY A 64 -29.16 -28.68 6.28
N THR A 65 -27.99 -29.14 5.85
CA THR A 65 -27.86 -30.15 4.78
C THR A 65 -27.61 -31.56 5.30
N THR A 66 -26.91 -31.69 6.43
CA THR A 66 -26.50 -33.00 6.96
C THR A 66 -27.32 -33.43 8.18
N GLY A 67 -28.09 -32.52 8.78
CA GLY A 67 -28.87 -32.79 9.99
C GLY A 67 -28.01 -33.10 11.22
N ILE A 68 -26.68 -32.91 11.15
CA ILE A 68 -25.79 -33.07 12.29
C ILE A 68 -26.14 -32.05 13.38
N GLY A 69 -25.98 -32.43 14.65
CA GLY A 69 -26.27 -31.55 15.78
C GLY A 69 -25.46 -30.24 15.74
N ALA A 70 -25.89 -29.27 16.55
CA ALA A 70 -25.25 -27.95 16.61
C ALA A 70 -23.75 -27.99 16.91
N GLY A 71 -23.29 -28.93 17.77
CA GLY A 71 -21.87 -29.10 18.09
C GLY A 71 -21.01 -29.44 16.86
N PRO A 72 -21.27 -30.56 16.17
CA PRO A 72 -20.60 -30.90 14.92
C PRO A 72 -20.68 -29.81 13.85
N ALA A 73 -21.84 -29.15 13.71
CA ALA A 73 -22.00 -28.04 12.77
C ALA A 73 -21.08 -26.85 13.10
N THR A 74 -20.91 -26.52 14.39
CA THR A 74 -19.95 -25.49 14.82
C THR A 74 -18.53 -25.90 14.46
N ALA A 75 -18.13 -27.17 14.61
CA ALA A 75 -16.80 -27.62 14.24
C ALA A 75 -16.52 -27.44 12.74
N VAL A 76 -17.50 -27.76 11.88
CA VAL A 76 -17.42 -27.50 10.44
C VAL A 76 -17.30 -26.01 10.14
N GLY A 77 -18.14 -25.19 10.79
CA GLY A 77 -18.07 -23.73 10.68
C GLY A 77 -16.70 -23.17 11.08
N VAL A 78 -16.14 -23.60 12.21
CA VAL A 78 -14.80 -23.18 12.66
C VAL A 78 -13.74 -23.57 11.62
N GLY A 79 -13.77 -24.79 11.10
CA GLY A 79 -12.83 -25.23 10.06
C GLY A 79 -12.91 -24.36 8.80
N ALA A 80 -14.13 -24.08 8.33
CA ALA A 80 -14.38 -23.20 7.19
C ALA A 80 -13.93 -21.75 7.47
N GLY A 81 -14.24 -21.22 8.65
CA GLY A 81 -13.83 -19.90 9.11
C GLY A 81 -12.31 -19.75 9.17
N THR A 82 -11.61 -20.69 9.78
CA THR A 82 -10.13 -20.67 9.86
C THR A 82 -9.49 -20.75 8.47
N GLY A 83 -10.04 -21.57 7.56
CA GLY A 83 -9.56 -21.64 6.18
C GLY A 83 -9.72 -20.32 5.44
N ALA A 84 -10.86 -19.65 5.60
CA ALA A 84 -11.10 -18.34 5.01
C ALA A 84 -10.21 -17.25 5.61
N ALA A 85 -10.07 -17.21 6.94
CA ALA A 85 -9.19 -16.29 7.65
C ALA A 85 -7.73 -16.44 7.17
N TRP A 86 -7.24 -17.68 7.06
CA TRP A 86 -5.90 -17.98 6.58
C TRP A 86 -5.70 -17.55 5.12
N LEU A 87 -6.69 -17.79 4.25
CA LEU A 87 -6.60 -17.39 2.85
C LEU A 87 -6.53 -15.86 2.71
N THR A 88 -7.42 -15.14 3.39
CA THR A 88 -7.43 -13.67 3.40
C THR A 88 -6.08 -13.14 3.89
N TRP A 89 -5.60 -13.62 5.04
CA TRP A 89 -4.30 -13.23 5.58
C TRP A 89 -3.16 -13.50 4.59
N LYS A 90 -3.14 -14.68 3.96
CA LYS A 90 -2.10 -15.06 3.00
C LYS A 90 -2.10 -14.14 1.78
N VAL A 91 -3.28 -13.78 1.26
CA VAL A 91 -3.41 -12.88 0.11
C VAL A 91 -2.94 -11.48 0.48
N THR A 92 -3.40 -10.92 1.60
CA THR A 92 -2.95 -9.61 2.10
C THR A 92 -1.43 -9.57 2.24
N ARG A 93 -0.85 -10.60 2.88
CA ARG A 93 0.60 -10.69 3.09
C ARG A 93 1.38 -10.85 1.77
N ALA A 94 0.82 -11.54 0.79
CA ALA A 94 1.43 -11.64 -0.53
C ALA A 94 1.49 -10.27 -1.22
N LEU A 95 0.39 -9.52 -1.20
CA LEU A 95 0.30 -8.18 -1.79
C LEU A 95 1.27 -7.19 -1.13
N MET A 96 1.40 -7.23 0.20
CA MET A 96 2.33 -6.35 0.92
C MET A 96 3.80 -6.68 0.63
N ARG A 97 4.13 -7.95 0.34
CA ARG A 97 5.51 -8.37 0.06
C ARG A 97 6.01 -7.94 -1.33
N ASP A 98 5.10 -7.65 -2.27
CA ASP A 98 5.49 -7.19 -3.61
C ASP A 98 6.06 -5.75 -3.62
N GLN A 99 6.04 -5.03 -2.49
CA GLN A 99 6.66 -3.70 -2.34
C GLN A 99 8.19 -3.76 -2.15
N THR A 100 8.89 -4.66 -2.87
CA THR A 100 10.34 -4.89 -2.70
C THR A 100 11.23 -3.90 -3.44
N ALA A 101 10.68 -3.12 -4.38
CA ALA A 101 11.41 -1.98 -4.94
C ALA A 101 11.33 -0.81 -3.95
N ARG A 102 12.49 -0.37 -3.45
CA ARG A 102 12.61 0.86 -2.65
C ARG A 102 11.84 1.98 -3.38
N THR A 103 10.91 2.63 -2.68
CA THR A 103 10.21 3.81 -3.21
C THR A 103 11.25 4.81 -3.72
N PRO A 104 11.25 5.14 -5.02
CA PRO A 104 12.24 6.05 -5.56
C PRO A 104 12.22 7.36 -4.78
N ASN A 105 13.37 7.77 -4.27
CA ASN A 105 13.50 8.98 -3.48
C ASN A 105 14.38 10.00 -4.20
N GLY A 106 14.38 11.24 -3.71
CA GLY A 106 15.18 12.30 -4.30
C GLY A 106 16.68 12.02 -4.24
N ASP A 107 17.17 11.22 -3.29
CA ASP A 107 18.59 10.88 -3.20
C ASP A 107 19.01 9.92 -4.32
N ASP A 108 18.10 9.11 -4.84
CA ASP A 108 18.33 8.24 -6.00
C ASP A 108 18.55 9.05 -7.31
N LEU A 109 18.29 10.37 -7.30
CA LEU A 109 18.61 11.27 -8.41
C LEU A 109 20.09 11.69 -8.41
N VAL A 110 20.79 11.61 -7.27
CA VAL A 110 22.19 12.05 -7.17
C VAL A 110 23.07 11.16 -8.02
N GLY A 111 23.87 11.77 -8.89
CA GLY A 111 24.68 11.04 -9.87
C GLY A 111 23.89 10.54 -11.09
N SER A 112 22.61 10.88 -11.24
CA SER A 112 21.88 10.67 -12.50
C SER A 112 22.20 11.78 -13.52
N SER A 113 22.10 11.45 -14.81
CA SER A 113 22.22 12.41 -15.90
C SER A 113 20.85 12.78 -16.47
N GLY A 114 20.79 13.97 -17.07
CA GLY A 114 19.61 14.42 -17.79
C GLY A 114 19.89 15.66 -18.62
N ALA A 115 18.83 16.33 -19.05
CA ALA A 115 18.95 17.47 -19.96
C ALA A 115 18.16 18.69 -19.46
N VAL A 116 18.72 19.87 -19.69
CA VAL A 116 18.06 21.14 -19.36
C VAL A 116 16.92 21.41 -20.33
N VAL A 117 15.70 21.56 -19.82
CA VAL A 117 14.49 21.89 -20.60
C VAL A 117 14.30 23.40 -20.67
N THR A 118 14.53 24.07 -19.55
CA THR A 118 14.44 25.53 -19.40
C THR A 118 15.78 26.03 -18.87
N ALA A 119 16.39 26.99 -19.58
CA ALA A 119 17.73 27.48 -19.27
C ALA A 119 17.86 27.87 -17.79
N ILE A 120 18.99 27.50 -17.20
CA ILE A 120 19.28 27.75 -15.77
C ILE A 120 20.17 28.99 -15.69
N PRO A 121 19.70 30.11 -15.14
CA PRO A 121 20.56 31.26 -14.87
C PRO A 121 21.45 31.00 -13.64
N ALA A 122 22.60 31.68 -13.56
CA ALA A 122 23.58 31.49 -12.47
C ALA A 122 23.00 31.76 -11.06
N ASP A 123 22.05 32.70 -10.95
CA ASP A 123 21.39 33.08 -9.69
C ASP A 123 19.87 32.79 -9.71
N GLY A 124 19.45 31.65 -10.28
CA GLY A 124 18.04 31.30 -10.29
C GLY A 124 17.75 29.83 -10.53
N TYR A 125 16.50 29.56 -10.88
CA TYR A 125 16.03 28.22 -11.21
C TYR A 125 15.74 28.12 -12.71
N GLY A 126 16.21 27.03 -13.31
CA GLY A 126 15.68 26.53 -14.56
C GLY A 126 14.96 25.21 -14.32
N GLU A 127 14.79 24.41 -15.37
CA GLU A 127 14.13 23.11 -15.28
C GLU A 127 14.91 22.07 -16.04
N VAL A 128 15.01 20.88 -15.46
CA VAL A 128 15.68 19.71 -16.04
C VAL A 128 14.72 18.55 -16.18
N LEU A 129 14.99 17.71 -17.17
CA LEU A 129 14.36 16.41 -17.34
C LEU A 129 15.34 15.33 -16.91
N LEU A 130 14.99 14.61 -15.85
CA LEU A 130 15.75 13.49 -15.30
C LEU A 130 14.94 12.20 -15.47
N HIS A 131 15.60 11.05 -15.28
CA HIS A 131 14.91 9.76 -15.24
C HIS A 131 15.07 9.13 -13.86
N LEU A 132 13.96 8.98 -13.14
CA LEU A 132 13.90 8.30 -11.85
C LEU A 132 13.24 6.94 -12.03
N ALA A 133 13.97 5.85 -11.79
CA ALA A 133 13.49 4.49 -12.03
C ALA A 133 12.89 4.27 -13.45
N GLY A 134 13.48 4.93 -14.46
CA GLY A 134 13.04 4.86 -15.86
C GLY A 134 11.85 5.77 -16.22
N GLN A 135 11.29 6.51 -15.26
CA GLN A 135 10.24 7.50 -15.50
C GLN A 135 10.82 8.91 -15.70
N PRO A 136 10.44 9.64 -16.76
CA PRO A 136 10.88 11.01 -16.96
C PRO A 136 10.21 11.94 -15.94
N VAL A 137 11.02 12.64 -15.13
CA VAL A 137 10.56 13.61 -14.14
C VAL A 137 11.16 14.98 -14.42
N LYS A 138 10.31 16.01 -14.35
CA LYS A 138 10.71 17.40 -14.54
C LYS A 138 10.89 18.06 -13.19
N LEU A 139 12.10 18.54 -12.90
CA LEU A 139 12.44 19.17 -11.62
C LEU A 139 13.01 20.56 -11.84
N ALA A 140 12.85 21.43 -10.84
CA ALA A 140 13.56 22.69 -10.81
C ALA A 140 15.06 22.42 -10.60
N ALA A 141 15.90 23.15 -11.31
CA ALA A 141 17.34 22.97 -11.23
C ALA A 141 18.04 24.28 -10.92
N ARG A 142 19.05 24.21 -10.06
CA ARG A 142 19.98 25.31 -9.78
C ARG A 142 21.39 24.88 -10.16
N SER A 143 22.14 25.78 -10.76
CA SER A 143 23.54 25.57 -11.14
C SER A 143 24.35 26.82 -10.78
N PRO A 144 25.61 26.69 -10.32
CA PRO A 144 26.45 27.85 -9.99
C PRO A 144 26.85 28.67 -11.22
N ILE A 145 26.69 28.13 -12.43
CA ILE A 145 26.94 28.80 -13.70
C ILE A 145 25.69 28.79 -14.57
N ALA A 146 25.60 29.70 -15.54
CA ALA A 146 24.51 29.70 -16.49
C ALA A 146 24.58 28.46 -17.40
N VAL A 147 23.49 27.71 -17.51
CA VAL A 147 23.39 26.51 -18.34
C VAL A 147 22.30 26.67 -19.39
N ALA A 148 22.67 26.52 -20.66
CA ALA A 148 21.75 26.63 -21.78
C ALA A 148 20.76 25.45 -21.84
N ARG A 149 19.63 25.68 -22.52
CA ARG A 149 18.67 24.62 -22.84
C ARG A 149 19.32 23.55 -23.72
N GLY A 150 19.02 22.29 -23.44
CA GLY A 150 19.54 21.13 -24.16
C GLY A 150 20.89 20.63 -23.68
N THR A 151 21.54 21.34 -22.75
CA THR A 151 22.80 20.91 -22.17
C THR A 151 22.59 19.67 -21.30
N GLU A 152 23.50 18.70 -21.44
CA GLU A 152 23.57 17.52 -20.59
C GLU A 152 24.12 17.91 -19.21
N ILE A 153 23.48 17.43 -18.15
CA ILE A 153 23.83 17.74 -16.76
C ILE A 153 23.95 16.49 -15.91
N TRP A 154 24.71 16.59 -14.83
CA TRP A 154 24.72 15.65 -13.71
C TRP A 154 24.06 16.28 -12.49
N VAL A 155 23.31 15.50 -11.74
CA VAL A 155 22.77 15.91 -10.44
C VAL A 155 23.84 15.72 -9.37
N ASP A 156 24.26 16.82 -8.72
CA ASP A 156 25.24 16.78 -7.64
C ASP A 156 24.57 16.57 -6.27
N ALA A 157 23.39 17.15 -6.07
CA ALA A 157 22.66 17.04 -4.81
C ALA A 157 21.17 17.30 -5.00
N THR A 158 20.36 16.73 -4.12
CA THR A 158 18.93 17.02 -4.03
C THR A 158 18.71 18.15 -3.02
N LEU A 159 18.13 19.27 -3.46
CA LEU A 159 17.91 20.46 -2.63
C LEU A 159 16.55 20.39 -1.93
N SER A 160 15.54 19.88 -2.61
CA SER A 160 14.19 19.66 -2.09
C SER A 160 13.50 18.53 -2.87
N PRO A 161 12.30 18.08 -2.47
CA PRO A 161 11.54 17.09 -3.23
C PRO A 161 11.23 17.49 -4.69
N THR A 162 11.34 18.78 -5.01
CA THR A 162 11.02 19.34 -6.34
C THR A 162 12.20 20.07 -6.98
N SER A 163 13.37 20.08 -6.33
CA SER A 163 14.54 20.81 -6.83
C SER A 163 15.87 20.12 -6.60
N VAL A 164 16.77 20.25 -7.58
CA VAL A 164 18.10 19.62 -7.61
C VAL A 164 19.19 20.63 -7.92
N ALA A 165 20.39 20.40 -7.38
CA ALA A 165 21.61 21.07 -7.77
C ALA A 165 22.27 20.28 -8.90
N VAL A 166 22.62 20.96 -9.99
CA VAL A 166 23.14 20.33 -11.20
C VAL A 166 24.39 21.04 -11.71
N ARG A 167 25.27 20.26 -12.33
CA ARG A 167 26.43 20.76 -13.08
C ARG A 167 26.41 20.25 -14.52
N PRO A 168 26.87 21.05 -15.49
CA PRO A 168 26.99 20.58 -16.86
C PRO A 168 28.06 19.49 -16.99
N VAL A 169 27.85 18.58 -17.95
CA VAL A 169 28.86 17.58 -18.31
C VAL A 169 29.95 18.25 -19.14
N GLU A 170 31.17 18.30 -18.62
CA GLU A 170 32.36 18.64 -19.41
C GLU A 170 32.74 17.42 -20.26
N ARG A 171 32.83 17.60 -21.59
CA ARG A 171 33.34 16.60 -22.53
C ARG A 171 34.78 16.87 -22.91
#